data_AF-A0A5E8UXL1-F1
#
_entry.id   AF-A0A5E8UXL1-F1
#
_cell.length_a   1.000
_cell.length_b   1.000
_cell.length_c   1.000
_cell.angle_alpha   90.00
_cell.angle_beta   90.00
_cell.angle_gamma   90.00
#
_symmetry.space_group_name_H-M   'P 1'
#
loop_
_entity.id
_entity.type
_entity.pdbx_description
1 polymer ?
#
loop_
_entity_poly.entity_id
_entity_poly.type
_entity_poly.pdbx_seq_one_letter_code
_entity_poly.pdbx_strand_id
1 'polypeptide(L)'
;MDTLSTPIFRLKKRAHQLVRDEGLPLHRALDRVAQHEGFRNWSLLANRYKTDPLHIQVLNQMRPGHTLLVGGRPRQGKTKLGLKLVARAAVAGGPVVVFSLDYTEDQIRAEFAHLWESGNQSPRHPIIDVSDQICANHIVARLQQAPGCSLVLIDYLQLLDQSRTTPPLDEQLHVLTRFVKSSGCKMVFLAQIDRDFENSGRKLPDFGDVRQPNPCDFSRFDLGCFLHGGEVQIVPAP
;
A
#
# COMPACT_ATOMS: atom_id res chain seq x y z
N MET A 1 -8.07 1.27 -20.63
CA MET A 1 -7.29 1.69 -19.44
C MET A 1 -7.92 2.99 -18.98
N ASP A 2 -8.78 2.96 -17.96
CA ASP A 2 -9.32 4.18 -17.34
C ASP A 2 -8.96 4.14 -15.86
N THR A 3 -7.67 4.29 -15.57
CA THR A 3 -7.16 4.49 -14.20
C THR A 3 -7.30 5.96 -13.85
N LEU A 4 -7.80 6.28 -12.66
CA LEU A 4 -7.87 7.65 -12.18
C LEU A 4 -6.48 8.31 -12.25
N SER A 5 -6.44 9.56 -12.69
CA SER A 5 -5.21 10.37 -12.73
C SER A 5 -4.66 10.63 -11.33
N THR A 6 -5.54 10.62 -10.32
CA THR A 6 -5.24 11.00 -8.94
C THR A 6 -6.11 10.19 -7.96
N PRO A 7 -5.60 9.87 -6.75
CA PRO A 7 -6.36 9.11 -5.76
C PRO A 7 -7.69 9.75 -5.39
N ILE A 8 -8.74 8.93 -5.19
CA ILE A 8 -10.12 9.40 -4.96
C ILE A 8 -10.26 10.35 -3.77
N PHE A 9 -9.48 10.19 -2.69
CA PHE A 9 -9.50 11.12 -1.56
C PHE A 9 -8.95 12.50 -1.92
N ARG A 10 -7.94 12.59 -2.79
CA ARG A 10 -7.41 13.86 -3.29
C ARG A 10 -8.39 14.53 -4.24
N LEU A 11 -9.13 13.74 -5.04
CA LEU A 11 -10.24 14.25 -5.84
C LEU A 11 -11.34 14.87 -4.95
N LYS A 12 -11.71 14.19 -3.88
CA LYS A 12 -12.66 14.71 -2.88
C LYS A 12 -12.12 15.99 -2.21
N LYS A 13 -10.83 16.03 -1.84
CA LYS A 13 -10.19 17.23 -1.27
C LYS A 13 -10.18 18.39 -2.26
N ARG A 14 -9.90 18.13 -3.55
CA ARG A 14 -9.96 19.12 -4.63
C ARG A 14 -11.36 19.68 -4.80
N ALA A 15 -12.40 18.83 -4.74
CA ALA A 15 -13.78 19.30 -4.79
C ALA A 15 -14.10 20.28 -3.64
N HIS A 16 -13.64 19.99 -2.40
CA HIS A 16 -13.82 20.92 -1.28
C HIS A 16 -13.02 22.22 -1.45
N GLN A 17 -11.88 22.17 -2.14
CA GLN A 17 -11.12 23.37 -2.48
C GLN A 17 -11.89 24.23 -3.49
N LEU A 18 -12.49 23.64 -4.53
CA LEU A 18 -13.36 24.36 -5.48
C LEU A 18 -14.57 25.01 -4.81
N VAL A 19 -15.14 24.39 -3.77
CA VAL A 19 -16.22 25.01 -2.97
C VAL A 19 -15.73 26.30 -2.30
N ARG A 20 -14.51 26.28 -1.74
CA ARG A 20 -13.91 27.46 -1.07
C ARG A 20 -13.52 28.56 -2.06
N ASP A 21 -12.92 28.17 -3.18
CA ASP A 21 -12.33 29.12 -4.12
C ASP A 21 -13.37 29.72 -5.09
N GLU A 22 -14.36 28.93 -5.51
CA GLU A 22 -15.34 29.33 -6.53
C GLU A 22 -16.78 29.46 -5.99
N GLY A 23 -17.03 29.20 -4.70
CA GLY A 23 -18.38 29.26 -4.11
C GLY A 23 -19.35 28.21 -4.65
N LEU A 24 -18.85 27.17 -5.33
CA LEU A 24 -19.68 26.13 -5.94
C LEU A 24 -20.37 25.27 -4.87
N PRO A 25 -21.63 24.84 -5.08
CA PRO A 25 -22.21 23.77 -4.28
C PRO A 25 -21.36 22.50 -4.37
N LEU A 26 -21.13 21.81 -3.24
CA LEU A 26 -20.24 20.64 -3.16
C LEU A 26 -20.54 19.56 -4.22
N HIS A 27 -21.82 19.27 -4.49
CA HIS A 27 -22.20 18.28 -5.49
C HIS A 27 -21.71 18.66 -6.90
N ARG A 28 -21.79 19.94 -7.29
CA ARG A 28 -21.27 20.43 -8.58
C ARG A 28 -19.76 20.37 -8.63
N ALA A 29 -19.08 20.72 -7.53
CA ALA A 29 -17.63 20.61 -7.44
C ALA A 29 -17.17 19.14 -7.59
N LEU A 30 -17.87 18.20 -6.96
CA LEU A 30 -17.60 16.76 -7.08
C LEU A 30 -17.83 16.25 -8.52
N ASP A 31 -18.94 16.64 -9.16
CA ASP A 31 -19.23 16.26 -10.54
C ASP A 31 -18.21 16.80 -11.53
N ARG A 32 -17.76 18.06 -11.35
CA ARG A 32 -16.70 18.65 -12.18
C ARG A 32 -15.39 17.88 -12.06
N VAL A 33 -15.00 17.53 -10.84
CA VAL A 33 -13.79 16.71 -10.63
C VAL A 33 -13.95 15.32 -11.27
N ALA A 34 -15.13 14.70 -11.18
CA ALA A 34 -15.40 13.41 -11.80
C ALA A 34 -15.32 13.46 -13.34
N GLN A 35 -15.80 14.54 -13.96
CA GLN A 35 -15.74 14.76 -15.42
C GLN A 35 -14.30 14.84 -15.94
N HIS A 36 -13.39 15.46 -15.18
CA HIS A 36 -11.97 15.50 -15.52
C HIS A 36 -11.31 14.11 -15.48
N GLU A 37 -11.89 13.17 -14.74
CA GLU A 37 -11.46 11.77 -14.66
C GLU A 37 -12.21 10.89 -15.69
N GLY A 38 -13.03 11.48 -16.57
CA GLY A 38 -13.80 10.76 -17.59
C GLY A 38 -15.16 10.23 -17.14
N PHE A 39 -15.65 10.60 -15.96
CA PHE A 39 -16.95 10.16 -15.44
C PHE A 39 -18.02 11.25 -15.55
N ARG A 40 -19.26 10.88 -15.87
CA ARG A 40 -20.36 11.86 -16.02
C ARG A 40 -20.67 12.63 -14.74
N ASN A 41 -20.57 11.95 -13.59
CA ASN A 41 -20.85 12.50 -12.26
C ASN A 41 -20.07 11.74 -11.18
N TRP A 42 -20.03 12.30 -9.97
CA TRP A 42 -19.30 11.72 -8.84
C TRP A 42 -19.86 10.37 -8.40
N SER A 43 -21.18 10.18 -8.45
CA SER A 43 -21.82 8.92 -8.05
C SER A 43 -21.34 7.74 -8.89
N LEU A 44 -21.19 7.91 -10.21
CA LEU A 44 -20.65 6.87 -11.10
C LEU A 44 -19.17 6.58 -10.83
N LEU A 45 -18.36 7.62 -10.61
CA LEU A 45 -16.96 7.47 -10.23
C LEU A 45 -16.83 6.70 -8.91
N ALA A 46 -17.57 7.13 -7.89
CA ALA A 46 -17.56 6.53 -6.56
C ALA A 46 -18.09 5.10 -6.57
N ASN A 47 -19.13 4.79 -7.37
CA ASN A 47 -19.67 3.44 -7.47
C ASN A 47 -18.68 2.48 -8.15
N ARG A 48 -18.06 2.90 -9.26
CA ARG A 48 -17.02 2.09 -9.91
C ARG A 48 -15.87 1.78 -8.96
N TYR A 49 -15.44 2.79 -8.21
CA TYR A 49 -14.39 2.62 -7.21
C TYR A 49 -14.79 1.62 -6.11
N LYS A 50 -16.05 1.65 -5.64
CA LYS A 50 -16.56 0.69 -4.65
C LYS A 50 -16.63 -0.74 -5.18
N THR A 51 -16.89 -0.93 -6.47
CA THR A 51 -17.01 -2.26 -7.07
C THR A 51 -15.67 -2.91 -7.44
N ASP A 52 -14.60 -2.12 -7.59
CA ASP A 52 -13.27 -2.66 -7.89
C ASP A 52 -12.78 -3.55 -6.73
N PRO A 53 -12.06 -4.64 -7.01
CA PRO A 53 -11.39 -5.40 -5.95
C PRO A 53 -10.44 -4.51 -5.13
N LEU A 54 -10.36 -4.74 -3.82
CA LEU A 54 -9.58 -3.90 -2.90
C LEU A 54 -8.13 -3.64 -3.35
N HIS A 55 -7.44 -4.66 -3.86
CA HIS A 55 -6.06 -4.52 -4.31
C HIS A 55 -5.93 -3.57 -5.53
N ILE A 56 -6.95 -3.51 -6.40
CA ILE A 56 -7.03 -2.53 -7.49
C ILE A 56 -7.30 -1.13 -6.93
N GLN A 57 -8.25 -1.01 -6.00
CA GLN A 57 -8.57 0.24 -5.31
C GLN A 57 -7.31 0.85 -4.68
N VAL A 58 -6.54 0.05 -3.94
CA VAL A 58 -5.29 0.47 -3.28
C VAL A 58 -4.22 0.88 -4.30
N LEU A 59 -3.96 0.07 -5.33
CA LEU A 59 -2.94 0.39 -6.34
C LEU A 59 -3.23 1.68 -7.11
N ASN A 60 -4.51 1.96 -7.39
CA ASN A 60 -4.95 3.20 -8.03
C ASN A 60 -4.76 4.43 -7.14
N GLN A 61 -4.66 4.25 -5.82
CA GLN A 61 -4.32 5.35 -4.92
C GLN A 61 -2.80 5.60 -4.80
N MET A 62 -1.96 4.63 -5.20
CA MET A 62 -0.52 4.77 -5.12
C MET A 62 0.07 5.36 -6.40
N ARG A 63 0.90 6.40 -6.26
CA ARG A 63 1.72 6.93 -7.35
C ARG A 63 3.12 6.28 -7.32
N PRO A 64 3.88 6.35 -8.42
CA PRO A 64 5.31 6.03 -8.39
C PRO A 64 6.01 6.78 -7.26
N GLY A 65 6.85 6.08 -6.48
CA GLY A 65 7.55 6.65 -5.33
C GLY A 65 6.70 6.82 -4.06
N HIS A 66 5.47 6.28 -4.02
CA HIS A 66 4.67 6.27 -2.79
C HIS A 66 4.97 5.06 -1.90
N THR A 67 4.86 5.29 -0.60
CA THR A 67 4.84 4.24 0.43
C THR A 67 3.43 4.03 0.99
N LEU A 68 3.09 2.77 1.27
CA LEU A 68 1.82 2.35 1.84
C LEU A 68 2.06 1.47 3.07
N LEU A 69 1.36 1.75 4.17
CA LEU A 69 1.24 0.85 5.31
C LEU A 69 -0.08 0.08 5.23
N VAL A 70 -0.04 -1.25 5.34
CA VAL A 70 -1.23 -2.11 5.40
C VAL A 70 -1.36 -2.68 6.81
N GLY A 71 -2.24 -2.09 7.61
CA GLY A 71 -2.47 -2.45 9.00
C GLY A 71 -3.64 -3.42 9.19
N GLY A 72 -3.51 -4.32 10.16
CA GLY A 72 -4.59 -5.20 10.61
C GLY A 72 -4.15 -6.16 11.71
N ARG A 73 -5.10 -6.70 12.46
CA ARG A 73 -4.84 -7.77 13.44
C ARG A 73 -4.47 -9.10 12.75
N PRO A 74 -3.93 -10.10 13.47
CA PRO A 74 -3.69 -11.44 12.90
C PRO A 74 -4.93 -11.99 12.20
N ARG A 75 -4.73 -12.72 11.10
CA ARG A 75 -5.81 -13.34 10.28
C ARG A 75 -6.82 -12.38 9.61
N GLN A 76 -6.58 -11.06 9.65
CA GLN A 76 -7.41 -10.07 8.93
C GLN A 76 -7.09 -9.94 7.42
N GLY A 77 -6.26 -10.83 6.85
CA GLY A 77 -6.01 -10.88 5.41
C GLY A 77 -4.95 -9.92 4.85
N LYS A 78 -4.11 -9.29 5.70
CA LYS A 78 -3.02 -8.39 5.28
C LYS A 78 -2.09 -9.02 4.24
N THR A 79 -1.54 -10.21 4.52
CA THR A 79 -0.61 -10.91 3.62
C THR A 79 -1.27 -11.25 2.28
N LYS A 80 -2.52 -11.74 2.32
CA LYS A 80 -3.30 -12.00 1.10
C LYS A 80 -3.53 -10.72 0.27
N LEU A 81 -3.80 -9.58 0.92
CA LEU A 81 -3.89 -8.29 0.23
C LEU A 81 -2.53 -7.89 -0.37
N GLY A 82 -1.44 -7.98 0.41
CA GLY A 82 -0.08 -7.70 -0.06
C GLY A 82 0.29 -8.50 -1.31
N LEU A 83 0.07 -9.82 -1.28
CA LEU A 83 0.37 -10.69 -2.42
C LEU A 83 -0.53 -10.41 -3.64
N LYS A 84 -1.80 -10.01 -3.44
CA LYS A 84 -2.65 -9.53 -4.54
C LYS A 84 -2.11 -8.24 -5.18
N LEU A 85 -1.56 -7.32 -4.39
CA LEU A 85 -0.91 -6.12 -4.91
C LEU A 85 0.33 -6.48 -5.74
N VAL A 86 1.16 -7.41 -5.25
CA VAL A 86 2.33 -7.94 -5.96
C VAL A 86 1.92 -8.60 -7.27
N ALA A 87 0.95 -9.52 -7.25
CA ALA A 87 0.44 -10.21 -8.43
C ALA A 87 -0.07 -9.23 -9.49
N ARG A 88 -0.85 -8.22 -9.08
CA ARG A 88 -1.34 -7.21 -10.01
C ARG A 88 -0.23 -6.34 -10.59
N ALA A 89 0.74 -5.94 -9.77
CA ALA A 89 1.90 -5.14 -10.22
C ALA A 89 2.83 -5.94 -11.16
N ALA A 90 2.96 -7.25 -10.95
CA ALA A 90 3.77 -8.12 -11.80
C ALA A 90 3.31 -8.18 -13.26
N VAL A 91 2.01 -7.96 -13.51
CA VAL A 91 1.42 -7.86 -14.85
C VAL A 91 1.82 -6.56 -15.55
N ALA A 92 2.09 -5.50 -14.79
CA ALA A 92 2.44 -4.19 -15.35
C ALA A 92 3.86 -4.15 -15.94
N GLY A 93 4.62 -5.26 -15.88
CA GLY A 93 5.85 -5.48 -16.63
C GLY A 93 7.16 -5.17 -15.89
N GLY A 94 7.11 -4.44 -14.77
CA GLY A 94 8.29 -4.20 -13.93
C GLY A 94 8.58 -5.36 -12.96
N PRO A 95 9.83 -5.53 -12.49
CA PRO A 95 10.12 -6.44 -11.38
C PRO A 95 9.25 -6.13 -10.16
N VAL A 96 8.89 -7.17 -9.42
CA VAL A 96 8.26 -7.05 -8.10
C VAL A 96 9.09 -7.84 -7.10
N VAL A 97 9.22 -7.30 -5.87
CA VAL A 97 10.09 -7.89 -4.85
C VAL A 97 9.29 -8.10 -3.56
N VAL A 98 9.46 -9.26 -2.93
CA VAL A 98 8.83 -9.61 -1.65
C VAL A 98 9.91 -9.93 -0.62
N PHE A 99 9.84 -9.25 0.52
CA PHE A 99 10.65 -9.51 1.71
C PHE A 99 9.75 -10.08 2.80
N SER A 100 10.09 -11.22 3.37
CA SER A 100 9.31 -11.83 4.45
C SER A 100 10.17 -12.71 5.36
N LEU A 101 9.91 -12.70 6.68
CA LEU A 101 10.53 -13.67 7.62
C LEU A 101 9.58 -14.77 8.09
N ASP A 102 8.26 -14.57 7.96
CA ASP A 102 7.27 -15.53 8.46
C ASP A 102 6.86 -16.57 7.43
N TYR A 103 7.19 -16.34 6.16
CA TYR A 103 6.83 -17.22 5.04
C TYR A 103 8.07 -17.75 4.34
N THR A 104 7.98 -19.01 3.91
CA THR A 104 8.99 -19.59 3.03
C THR A 104 8.80 -19.11 1.59
N GLU A 105 9.85 -19.22 0.78
CA GLU A 105 9.78 -18.90 -0.64
C GLU A 105 8.69 -19.72 -1.36
N ASP A 106 8.61 -21.02 -1.07
CA ASP A 106 7.60 -21.91 -1.67
C ASP A 106 6.17 -21.49 -1.31
N GLN A 107 5.93 -21.08 -0.07
CA GLN A 107 4.60 -20.60 0.35
C GLN A 107 4.21 -19.33 -0.39
N ILE A 108 5.14 -18.37 -0.52
CA ILE A 108 4.90 -17.13 -1.28
C ILE A 108 4.67 -17.44 -2.76
N ARG A 109 5.45 -18.33 -3.36
CA ARG A 109 5.30 -18.75 -4.76
C ARG A 109 3.96 -19.44 -5.01
N ALA A 110 3.55 -20.34 -4.12
CA ALA A 110 2.27 -21.04 -4.22
C ALA A 110 1.08 -20.07 -4.11
N GLU A 111 1.08 -19.18 -3.11
CA GLU A 111 0.05 -18.16 -2.97
C GLU A 111 0.01 -17.21 -4.17
N PHE A 112 1.17 -16.77 -4.66
CA PHE A 112 1.25 -15.93 -5.86
C PHE A 112 0.64 -16.63 -7.09
N ALA A 113 0.96 -17.92 -7.29
CA ALA A 113 0.42 -18.71 -8.40
C ALA A 113 -1.11 -18.88 -8.30
N HIS A 114 -1.66 -19.03 -7.09
CA HIS A 114 -3.10 -19.11 -6.88
C HIS A 114 -3.83 -17.78 -7.06
N LEU A 115 -3.18 -16.67 -6.71
CA LEU A 115 -3.73 -15.33 -6.87
C LEU A 115 -3.65 -14.82 -8.31
N TRP A 116 -2.81 -15.45 -9.12
CA TRP A 116 -2.77 -15.19 -10.55
C TRP A 116 -3.98 -15.83 -11.23
N GLU A 117 -4.92 -14.99 -11.67
CA GLU A 117 -5.97 -15.41 -12.58
C GLU A 117 -5.38 -15.51 -13.99
N SER A 118 -5.54 -16.66 -14.65
CA SER A 118 -5.06 -16.97 -15.99
C SER A 118 -5.56 -15.97 -17.05
N GLY A 119 -4.87 -14.82 -17.16
CA GLY A 119 -5.04 -13.86 -18.25
C GLY A 119 -4.06 -14.12 -19.40
N ASN A 120 -4.22 -13.40 -20.51
CA ASN A 120 -3.35 -13.52 -21.70
C ASN A 120 -1.87 -13.10 -21.48
N GLN A 121 -1.51 -12.59 -20.30
CA GLN A 121 -0.16 -12.10 -20.01
C GLN A 121 0.42 -12.84 -18.81
N SER A 122 1.47 -13.65 -19.01
CA SER A 122 2.17 -14.28 -17.90
C SER A 122 2.80 -13.22 -16.98
N PRO A 123 2.55 -13.25 -15.67
CA PRO A 123 3.10 -12.27 -14.75
C PRO A 123 4.60 -12.54 -14.59
N ARG A 124 5.39 -11.50 -14.34
CA ARG A 124 6.77 -11.70 -13.89
C ARG A 124 6.78 -12.39 -12.53
N HIS A 125 7.59 -13.43 -12.39
CA HIS A 125 7.77 -14.05 -11.08
C HIS A 125 8.41 -13.05 -10.10
N PRO A 126 7.91 -13.00 -8.85
CA PRO A 126 8.50 -12.13 -7.84
C PRO A 126 9.92 -12.58 -7.50
N ILE A 127 10.78 -11.60 -7.24
CA ILE A 127 12.04 -11.81 -6.53
C ILE A 127 11.66 -11.92 -5.05
N ILE A 128 12.00 -13.02 -4.42
CA ILE A 128 11.63 -13.30 -3.03
C ILE A 128 12.92 -13.33 -2.20
N ASP A 129 12.89 -12.66 -1.05
CA ASP A 129 13.97 -12.68 -0.07
C ASP A 129 13.38 -13.03 1.30
N VAL A 130 13.80 -14.19 1.80
CA VAL A 130 13.40 -14.74 3.10
C VAL A 130 14.59 -14.88 4.06
N SER A 131 15.67 -14.13 3.79
CA SER A 131 16.87 -14.15 4.62
C SER A 131 16.66 -13.41 5.95
N ASP A 132 17.41 -13.80 6.97
CA ASP A 132 17.48 -13.10 8.26
C ASP A 132 18.26 -11.78 8.22
N GLN A 133 18.74 -11.38 7.03
CA GLN A 133 19.56 -10.17 6.82
C GLN A 133 18.73 -8.94 6.41
N ILE A 134 17.39 -9.06 6.41
CA ILE A 134 16.51 -8.02 5.90
C ILE A 134 16.55 -6.79 6.81
N CYS A 135 17.18 -5.74 6.28
CA CYS A 135 17.26 -4.40 6.83
C CYS A 135 17.19 -3.38 5.68
N ALA A 136 17.06 -2.09 5.99
CA ALA A 136 16.98 -1.05 4.97
C ALA A 136 18.13 -1.10 3.94
N ASN A 137 19.38 -1.27 4.40
CA ASN A 137 20.54 -1.33 3.52
C ASN A 137 20.50 -2.56 2.58
N HIS A 138 20.13 -3.73 3.12
CA HIS A 138 19.97 -4.96 2.33
C HIS A 138 18.85 -4.81 1.29
N ILE A 139 17.69 -4.28 1.70
CA ILE A 139 16.57 -4.01 0.79
C ILE A 139 17.01 -3.09 -0.34
N VAL A 140 17.67 -1.96 -0.04
CA VAL A 140 18.17 -1.03 -1.06
C VAL A 140 19.15 -1.72 -2.01
N ALA A 141 20.11 -2.48 -1.50
CA ALA A 141 21.08 -3.21 -2.32
C ALA A 141 20.39 -4.21 -3.27
N ARG A 142 19.39 -4.95 -2.77
CA ARG A 142 18.59 -5.88 -3.58
C ARG A 142 17.79 -5.16 -4.65
N LEU A 143 17.21 -4.00 -4.34
CA LEU A 143 16.43 -3.21 -5.30
C LEU A 143 17.30 -2.56 -6.37
N GLN A 144 18.55 -2.23 -6.08
CA GLN A 144 19.52 -1.77 -7.08
C GLN A 144 19.84 -2.86 -8.13
N GLN A 145 19.74 -4.14 -7.76
CA GLN A 145 19.89 -5.26 -8.69
C GLN A 145 18.59 -5.57 -9.48
N ALA A 146 17.49 -4.87 -9.19
CA ALA A 146 16.20 -5.02 -9.86
C ALA A 146 15.71 -3.65 -10.40
N PRO A 147 16.45 -3.03 -11.35
CA PRO A 147 16.10 -1.70 -11.86
C PRO A 147 14.72 -1.70 -12.52
N GLY A 148 14.00 -0.58 -12.35
CA GLY A 148 12.62 -0.46 -12.83
C GLY A 148 11.61 -1.26 -12.00
N CYS A 149 11.95 -1.66 -10.77
CA CYS A 149 11.02 -2.30 -9.84
C CYS A 149 9.73 -1.49 -9.73
N SER A 150 8.60 -2.17 -9.89
CA SER A 150 7.27 -1.56 -9.89
C SER A 150 6.64 -1.56 -8.51
N LEU A 151 6.87 -2.61 -7.72
CA LEU A 151 6.34 -2.76 -6.37
C LEU A 151 7.25 -3.62 -5.48
N VAL A 152 7.44 -3.16 -4.25
CA VAL A 152 8.07 -3.92 -3.16
C VAL A 152 7.05 -4.19 -2.08
N LEU A 153 7.01 -5.42 -1.58
CA LEU A 153 6.24 -5.83 -0.41
C LEU A 153 7.19 -6.22 0.72
N ILE A 154 6.98 -5.67 1.92
CA ILE A 154 7.71 -5.99 3.14
C ILE A 154 6.70 -6.56 4.15
N ASP A 155 6.78 -7.85 4.44
CA ASP A 155 5.94 -8.58 5.40
C ASP A 155 6.75 -9.01 6.63
N TYR A 156 6.72 -8.28 7.75
CA TYR A 156 5.97 -7.06 8.07
C TYR A 156 6.91 -5.96 8.59
N LEU A 157 6.45 -4.72 8.78
CA LEU A 157 7.23 -3.55 9.22
C LEU A 157 8.11 -3.84 10.45
N GLN A 158 7.55 -4.48 11.46
CA GLN A 158 8.25 -4.84 12.70
C GLN A 158 9.39 -5.86 12.50
N LEU A 159 9.50 -6.51 11.33
CA LEU A 159 10.67 -7.29 10.92
C LEU A 159 11.96 -6.47 10.96
N LEU A 160 11.88 -5.21 10.52
CA LEU A 160 13.03 -4.31 10.47
C LEU A 160 13.56 -3.97 11.86
N ASP A 161 12.77 -4.25 12.90
CA ASP A 161 13.06 -3.93 14.29
C ASP A 161 13.51 -5.16 15.10
N GLN A 162 13.65 -6.33 14.46
CA GLN A 162 13.96 -7.59 15.15
C GLN A 162 15.43 -7.75 15.53
N SER A 163 16.35 -7.16 14.77
CA SER A 163 17.78 -7.30 15.01
C SER A 163 18.34 -6.12 15.81
N ARG A 164 19.15 -6.41 16.84
CA ARG A 164 19.88 -5.39 17.60
C ARG A 164 21.09 -4.83 16.85
N THR A 165 21.51 -5.48 15.76
CA THR A 165 22.64 -5.03 14.94
C THR A 165 22.19 -4.14 13.79
N THR A 166 20.88 -4.07 13.51
CA THR A 166 20.33 -3.18 12.49
C THR A 166 20.05 -1.80 13.06
N PRO A 167 20.06 -0.74 12.23
CA PRO A 167 19.71 0.60 12.68
C PRO A 167 18.28 0.68 13.25
N PRO A 168 17.94 1.69 14.05
CA PRO A 168 16.58 1.91 14.52
C PRO A 168 15.55 1.94 13.39
N LEU A 169 14.33 1.49 13.67
CA LEU A 169 13.24 1.41 12.68
C LEU A 169 12.98 2.75 11.96
N ASP A 170 13.02 3.88 12.68
CA ASP A 170 12.79 5.20 12.07
C ASP A 170 13.88 5.59 11.06
N GLU A 171 15.15 5.30 11.37
CA GLU A 171 16.27 5.53 10.45
C GLU A 171 16.15 4.65 9.21
N GLN A 172 15.78 3.39 9.39
CA GLN A 172 15.53 2.46 8.29
C GLN A 172 14.38 2.95 7.39
N LEU A 173 13.28 3.42 7.97
CA LEU A 173 12.17 4.02 7.22
C LEU A 173 12.59 5.28 6.47
N HIS A 174 13.46 6.12 7.06
CA HIS A 174 14.00 7.29 6.39
C HIS A 174 14.79 6.90 5.12
N VAL A 175 15.67 5.89 5.21
CA VAL A 175 16.44 5.38 4.07
C VAL A 175 15.51 4.83 2.98
N LEU A 176 14.56 3.97 3.37
CA LEU A 176 13.65 3.31 2.43
C LEU A 176 12.74 4.32 1.71
N THR A 177 12.16 5.28 2.42
CA THR A 177 11.26 6.27 1.83
C THR A 177 12.00 7.22 0.87
N ARG A 178 13.24 7.61 1.19
CA ARG A 178 14.09 8.37 0.26
C ARG A 178 14.40 7.56 -1.00
N PHE A 179 14.80 6.29 -0.85
CA PHE A 179 15.08 5.41 -1.98
C PHE A 179 13.87 5.26 -2.91
N VAL A 180 12.70 4.99 -2.32
CA VAL A 180 11.43 4.81 -3.03
C VAL A 180 11.06 6.05 -3.85
N LYS A 181 11.19 7.25 -3.27
CA LYS A 181 10.97 8.52 -3.99
C LYS A 181 11.88 8.68 -5.21
N SER A 182 13.16 8.31 -5.09
CA SER A 182 14.13 8.42 -6.18
C SER A 182 13.96 7.35 -7.27
N SER A 183 13.60 6.13 -6.89
CA SER A 183 13.46 4.99 -7.81
C SER A 183 12.12 4.99 -8.56
N GLY A 184 11.11 5.67 -8.02
CA GLY A 184 9.75 5.63 -8.56
C GLY A 184 9.01 4.31 -8.28
N CYS A 185 9.62 3.36 -7.59
CA CYS A 185 8.96 2.13 -7.17
C CYS A 185 7.84 2.43 -6.17
N LYS A 186 6.82 1.56 -6.07
CA LYS A 186 5.86 1.59 -4.96
C LYS A 186 6.37 0.69 -3.84
N MET A 187 6.23 1.07 -2.58
CA MET A 187 6.64 0.22 -1.46
C MET A 187 5.50 0.02 -0.46
N VAL A 188 5.20 -1.23 -0.16
CA VAL A 188 4.09 -1.64 0.71
C VAL A 188 4.67 -2.35 1.93
N PHE A 189 4.31 -1.88 3.11
CA PHE A 189 4.69 -2.46 4.38
C PHE A 189 3.45 -3.07 5.02
N LEU A 190 3.45 -4.37 5.31
CA LEU A 190 2.41 -4.95 6.15
C LEU A 190 2.72 -4.60 7.61
N ALA A 191 1.72 -4.35 8.44
CA ALA A 191 1.95 -3.99 9.83
C ALA A 191 0.93 -4.67 10.74
N GLN A 192 1.40 -5.22 11.86
CA GLN A 192 0.51 -5.71 12.90
C GLN A 192 -0.12 -4.55 13.69
N ILE A 193 -1.41 -4.64 13.97
CA ILE A 193 -2.14 -3.73 14.86
C ILE A 193 -2.07 -4.25 16.30
N ASP A 194 -1.90 -3.33 17.24
CA ASP A 194 -1.88 -3.64 18.66
C ASP A 194 -3.20 -4.28 19.11
N ARG A 195 -3.13 -5.14 20.12
CA ARG A 195 -4.34 -5.77 20.67
C ARG A 195 -5.24 -4.76 21.38
N ASP A 196 -4.66 -3.67 21.87
CA ASP A 196 -5.39 -2.64 22.62
C ASP A 196 -6.45 -1.94 21.75
N PHE A 197 -6.30 -1.99 20.41
CA PHE A 197 -7.33 -1.55 19.47
C PHE A 197 -8.69 -2.24 19.70
N GLU A 198 -8.70 -3.52 20.10
CA GLU A 198 -9.93 -4.28 20.36
C GLU A 198 -10.76 -3.65 21.51
N ASN A 199 -10.10 -2.93 22.43
CA ASN A 199 -10.74 -2.23 23.54
C ASN A 199 -11.18 -0.80 23.17
N SER A 200 -10.81 -0.30 21.99
CA SER A 200 -11.08 1.09 21.59
C SER A 200 -12.54 1.35 21.21
N GLY A 201 -13.32 0.30 20.91
CA GLY A 201 -14.69 0.41 20.39
C GLY A 201 -14.78 0.96 18.95
N ARG A 202 -13.66 1.34 18.32
CA ARG A 202 -13.62 1.78 16.93
C ARG A 202 -13.75 0.58 15.99
N LYS A 203 -14.42 0.79 14.86
CA LYS A 203 -14.63 -0.27 13.85
C LYS A 203 -13.36 -0.63 13.08
N LEU A 204 -12.52 0.37 12.79
CA LEU A 204 -11.32 0.22 11.97
C LEU A 204 -10.12 0.89 12.67
N PRO A 205 -8.93 0.27 12.62
CA PRO A 205 -7.72 0.83 13.21
C PRO A 205 -7.10 1.88 12.30
N ASP A 206 -6.31 2.78 12.85
CA ASP A 206 -5.53 3.77 12.10
C ASP A 206 -4.03 3.67 12.41
N PHE A 207 -3.25 4.66 12.00
CA PHE A 207 -1.80 4.69 12.24
C PHE A 207 -1.44 4.65 13.72
N GLY A 208 -2.27 5.21 14.60
CA GLY A 208 -2.06 5.18 16.05
C GLY A 208 -2.22 3.80 16.68
N ASP A 209 -2.84 2.86 15.96
CA ASP A 209 -3.05 1.48 16.42
C ASP A 209 -1.96 0.51 15.96
N VAL A 210 -1.00 0.97 15.14
CA VAL A 210 0.08 0.11 14.67
C VAL A 210 0.95 -0.28 15.86
N ARG A 211 1.22 -1.59 15.99
CA ARG A 211 2.09 -2.11 17.04
C ARG A 211 3.51 -1.58 16.85
N GLN A 212 4.00 -0.83 17.82
CA GLN A 212 5.33 -0.21 17.82
C GLN A 212 6.17 -0.75 18.98
N PRO A 213 7.03 -1.76 18.75
CA PRO A 213 8.02 -2.14 19.75
C PRO A 213 8.99 -0.99 20.05
N ASN A 214 9.40 -0.27 19.00
CA ASN A 214 10.12 0.99 19.07
C ASN A 214 9.36 2.12 18.37
N PRO A 215 9.51 3.38 18.83
CA PRO A 215 8.86 4.53 18.19
C PRO A 215 9.25 4.69 16.72
N CYS A 216 8.28 5.04 15.88
CA CYS A 216 8.53 5.39 14.48
C CYS A 216 7.60 6.51 14.00
N ASP A 217 8.10 7.33 13.07
CA ASP A 217 7.33 8.42 12.49
C ASP A 217 6.51 7.93 11.29
N PHE A 218 5.19 7.82 11.47
CA PHE A 218 4.27 7.40 10.41
C PHE A 218 3.98 8.48 9.37
N SER A 219 4.35 9.74 9.59
CA SER A 219 4.24 10.80 8.55
C SER A 219 5.16 10.54 7.35
N ARG A 220 6.10 9.59 7.48
CA ARG A 220 6.96 9.09 6.40
C ARG A 220 6.21 8.25 5.36
N PHE A 221 5.02 7.76 5.70
CA PHE A 221 4.16 7.06 4.77
C PHE A 221 3.38 8.05 3.88
N ASP A 222 2.92 7.62 2.71
CA ASP A 222 1.97 8.43 1.93
C ASP A 222 0.52 8.02 2.22
N LEU A 223 0.30 6.73 2.48
CA LEU A 223 -1.02 6.12 2.64
C LEU A 223 -1.01 5.04 3.72
N GLY A 224 -2.15 4.87 4.38
CA GLY A 224 -2.47 3.73 5.23
C GLY A 224 -3.70 2.99 4.68
N CYS A 225 -3.68 1.67 4.72
CA CYS A 225 -4.80 0.80 4.41
C CYS A 225 -5.03 -0.14 5.59
N PHE A 226 -6.14 0.01 6.29
CA PHE A 226 -6.41 -0.69 7.54
C PHE A 226 -7.57 -1.67 7.41
N LEU A 227 -7.39 -2.88 7.92
CA LEU A 227 -8.29 -4.02 7.78
C LEU A 227 -8.79 -4.48 9.15
N HIS A 228 -10.11 -4.58 9.31
CA HIS A 228 -10.72 -5.18 10.51
C HIS A 228 -12.15 -5.65 10.25
N GLY A 229 -12.45 -6.90 10.62
CA GLY A 229 -13.83 -7.42 10.60
C GLY A 229 -14.45 -7.49 9.20
N GLY A 230 -13.62 -7.60 8.15
CA GLY A 230 -14.06 -7.53 6.76
C GLY A 230 -14.30 -6.11 6.23
N GLU A 231 -14.23 -5.10 7.10
CA GLU A 231 -14.23 -3.68 6.71
C GLU A 231 -12.80 -3.20 6.40
N VAL A 232 -12.71 -2.14 5.59
CA VAL A 232 -11.44 -1.55 5.15
C VAL A 232 -11.54 -0.03 5.13
N GLN A 233 -10.46 0.65 5.55
CA GLN A 233 -10.26 2.07 5.27
C GLN A 233 -8.92 2.35 4.63
N ILE A 234 -8.91 3.29 3.67
CA ILE A 234 -7.70 3.84 3.09
C ILE A 234 -7.65 5.32 3.45
N VAL A 235 -6.57 5.74 4.11
CA VAL A 235 -6.40 7.07 4.67
C VAL A 235 -5.04 7.64 4.27
N PRO A 236 -4.89 8.96 4.10
CA PRO A 236 -3.57 9.57 4.00
C PRO A 236 -2.79 9.38 5.31
N ALA A 237 -1.46 9.39 5.22
CA ALA A 237 -0.62 9.47 6.41
C ALA A 237 -0.89 10.77 7.22
N PRO A 238 -0.66 10.74 8.54
CA PRO A 238 -0.87 11.87 9.44
C PRO A 238 0.01 13.08 9.11
#